data_AF-A0AAU0N4B3-F1
#
_entry.id   AF-A0AAU0N4B3-F1
#
_cell.length_a   1.000
_cell.length_b   1.000
_cell.length_c   1.000
_cell.angle_alpha   90.00
_cell.angle_beta   90.00
_cell.angle_gamma   90.00
#
_symmetry.space_group_name_H-M   'P 1'
#
loop_
_entity.id
_entity.type
_entity.pdbx_description
1 polymer ?
#
loop_
_entity_poly.entity_id
_entity_poly.type
_entity_poly.pdbx_seq_one_letter_code
_entity_poly.pdbx_strand_id
1 'polypeptide(L)'
;MAKFKEGYIVKVDEEIGKIFRVNENTCVVQFSDRRKVVRMESIEILDATENADIRTYKMYETKKCTECGITKPQFEFSKMRGNKLRNQCKECFGRMISDGHRDKKAIRERAKALKESKQVAKPEQKPVVEPIKPIKSIEEWVEKNLKEPVENNAVVKPSHYVGTNGLEVKQVLEEFVKDKSGIVAHRWCSAVEYLLRAYEKNGKEDLEKAKMNIEWLIEGAEDAE
;
A
#
# COMPACT_ATOMS: atom_id res chain seq x y z
N MET A 1 -18.51 31.43 -30.23
CA MET A 1 -19.65 30.63 -29.71
C MET A 1 -19.20 29.17 -29.62
N ALA A 2 -19.08 28.47 -28.49
CA ALA A 2 -19.04 28.79 -27.07
C ALA A 2 -17.87 27.97 -26.49
N LYS A 3 -16.84 28.63 -25.91
CA LYS A 3 -15.63 27.94 -25.42
C LYS A 3 -15.80 27.31 -24.02
N PHE A 4 -16.84 27.69 -23.31
CA PHE A 4 -17.08 27.28 -21.93
C PHE A 4 -18.47 26.66 -21.81
N LYS A 5 -18.59 25.60 -21.02
CA LYS A 5 -19.86 24.97 -20.66
C LYS A 5 -20.00 24.90 -19.15
N GLU A 6 -21.24 24.83 -18.69
CA GLU A 6 -21.53 24.52 -17.30
C GLU A 6 -20.91 23.16 -16.94
N GLY A 7 -20.34 23.08 -15.75
CA GLY A 7 -19.67 21.88 -15.27
C GLY A 7 -18.15 21.83 -15.47
N TYR A 8 -17.57 22.70 -16.31
CA TYR A 8 -16.13 22.75 -16.51
C TYR A 8 -15.39 23.14 -15.23
N ILE A 9 -14.24 22.50 -15.00
CA ILE A 9 -13.35 22.84 -13.89
C ILE A 9 -12.34 23.85 -14.39
N VAL A 10 -12.23 24.93 -13.64
CA VAL A 10 -11.45 26.09 -14.05
C VAL A 10 -10.63 26.63 -12.90
N LYS A 11 -9.53 27.30 -13.24
CA LYS A 11 -8.69 28.04 -12.32
C LYS A 11 -8.87 29.54 -12.58
N VAL A 12 -9.08 30.29 -11.51
CA VAL A 12 -9.28 31.75 -11.51
C VAL A 12 -8.48 32.31 -10.34
N ASP A 13 -7.53 33.22 -10.61
CA ASP A 13 -6.73 33.86 -9.56
C ASP A 13 -6.10 32.85 -8.57
N GLU A 14 -5.57 31.73 -9.09
CA GLU A 14 -5.04 30.57 -8.32
C GLU A 14 -6.04 29.69 -7.57
N GLU A 15 -7.31 30.09 -7.50
CA GLU A 15 -8.38 29.28 -6.92
C GLU A 15 -9.03 28.37 -7.97
N ILE A 16 -9.35 27.13 -7.58
CA ILE A 16 -10.05 26.18 -8.45
C ILE A 16 -11.55 26.28 -8.17
N GLY A 17 -12.34 26.40 -9.23
CA GLY A 17 -13.79 26.42 -9.16
C GLY A 17 -14.43 25.67 -10.31
N LYS A 18 -15.76 25.55 -10.25
CA LYS A 18 -16.59 24.93 -11.29
C LYS A 18 -17.47 25.97 -11.93
N ILE A 19 -17.57 25.98 -13.26
CA ILE A 19 -18.51 26.84 -13.96
C ILE A 19 -19.93 26.39 -13.60
N PHE A 20 -20.64 27.26 -12.89
CA PHE A 20 -22.03 27.07 -12.49
C PHE A 20 -22.99 27.59 -13.56
N ARG A 21 -22.66 28.72 -14.19
CA ARG A 21 -23.45 29.33 -15.27
C ARG A 21 -22.54 30.04 -16.26
N VAL A 22 -22.87 29.95 -17.54
CA VAL A 22 -22.18 30.66 -18.63
C VAL A 22 -23.08 31.79 -19.13
N ASN A 23 -22.55 33.01 -19.21
CA ASN A 23 -23.16 34.16 -19.90
C ASN A 23 -22.36 34.50 -21.16
N GLU A 24 -22.67 35.61 -21.85
CA GLU A 24 -22.00 35.97 -23.11
C GLU A 24 -20.47 36.16 -22.96
N ASN A 25 -20.03 37.01 -22.01
CA ASN A 25 -18.61 37.32 -21.79
C ASN A 25 -18.11 36.97 -20.36
N THR A 26 -19.00 36.44 -19.52
CA THR A 26 -18.71 36.11 -18.12
C THR A 26 -19.22 34.73 -17.76
N CYS A 27 -18.63 34.14 -16.74
CA CYS A 27 -19.09 32.90 -16.13
C CYS A 27 -19.30 33.12 -14.63
N VAL A 28 -20.34 32.50 -14.09
CA VAL A 28 -20.47 32.33 -12.64
C VAL A 28 -19.68 31.09 -12.27
N VAL A 29 -18.60 31.27 -11.52
CA VAL A 29 -17.76 30.19 -11.02
C VAL A 29 -18.11 29.95 -9.56
N GLN A 30 -18.46 28.71 -9.23
CA GLN A 30 -18.61 28.22 -7.87
C GLN A 30 -17.23 27.85 -7.33
N PHE A 31 -16.84 28.50 -6.25
CA PHE A 31 -15.67 28.17 -5.42
C PHE A 31 -16.12 27.39 -4.19
N SER A 32 -15.22 27.09 -3.26
CA SER A 32 -15.51 26.35 -2.03
C SER A 32 -16.55 27.03 -1.14
N ASP A 33 -16.45 28.35 -0.99
CA ASP A 33 -17.18 29.17 -0.03
C ASP A 33 -18.17 30.14 -0.68
N ARG A 34 -17.98 30.46 -1.97
CA ARG A 34 -18.71 31.51 -2.66
C ARG A 34 -18.91 31.24 -4.15
N ARG A 35 -19.79 32.04 -4.76
CA ARG A 35 -19.87 32.18 -6.22
C ARG A 35 -19.30 33.55 -6.60
N LYS A 36 -18.48 33.60 -7.64
CA LYS A 36 -17.95 34.84 -8.20
C LYS A 36 -18.29 34.90 -9.68
N VAL A 37 -18.66 36.08 -10.16
CA VAL A 37 -18.76 36.35 -11.60
C VAL A 37 -17.36 36.69 -12.11
N VAL A 38 -16.89 35.96 -13.10
CA VAL A 38 -15.53 36.03 -13.63
C VAL A 38 -15.60 36.25 -15.13
N ARG A 39 -14.72 37.09 -15.68
CA ARG A 39 -14.61 37.27 -17.14
C ARG A 39 -13.96 36.03 -17.75
N MET A 40 -14.47 35.57 -18.88
CA MET A 40 -13.96 34.34 -19.53
C MET A 40 -12.46 34.38 -19.85
N GLU A 41 -11.91 35.56 -20.11
CA GLU A 41 -10.50 35.78 -20.42
C GLU A 41 -9.56 35.49 -19.23
N SER A 42 -10.06 35.59 -18.00
CA SER A 42 -9.27 35.36 -16.77
C SER A 42 -9.45 33.93 -16.23
N ILE A 43 -9.90 33.00 -17.07
CA ILE A 43 -10.24 31.63 -16.67
C ILE A 43 -9.34 30.64 -17.42
N GLU A 44 -8.62 29.81 -16.69
CA GLU A 44 -7.87 28.68 -17.24
C GLU A 44 -8.69 27.39 -17.08
N ILE A 45 -8.94 26.67 -18.18
CA ILE A 45 -9.69 25.40 -18.13
C ILE A 45 -8.74 24.29 -17.67
N LEU A 46 -9.06 23.65 -16.54
CA LEU A 46 -8.33 22.50 -16.03
C LEU A 46 -8.95 21.18 -16.50
N ASP A 47 -10.28 21.14 -16.59
CA ASP A 47 -11.01 19.96 -17.05
C ASP A 47 -12.27 20.37 -17.84
N ALA A 48 -12.31 19.95 -19.10
CA ALA A 48 -13.40 20.20 -20.04
C ALA A 48 -14.35 18.99 -20.19
N THR A 49 -14.15 17.93 -19.40
CA THR A 49 -15.11 16.83 -19.36
C THR A 49 -16.44 17.35 -18.80
N GLU A 50 -17.52 17.10 -19.53
CA GLU A 50 -18.87 17.45 -19.09
C GLU A 50 -19.22 16.60 -17.88
N ASN A 51 -18.88 17.08 -16.68
CA ASN A 51 -19.30 16.46 -15.44
C ASN A 51 -20.80 16.68 -15.28
N ALA A 52 -21.59 15.68 -15.72
CA ALA A 52 -23.05 15.66 -15.84
C ALA A 52 -23.82 16.00 -14.55
N ASP A 53 -23.14 16.06 -13.40
CA ASP A 53 -23.75 16.38 -12.14
C ASP A 53 -23.31 17.77 -11.64
N ILE A 54 -24.08 18.78 -12.00
CA ILE A 54 -23.92 20.17 -11.52
C ILE A 54 -24.24 20.26 -10.02
N ARG A 55 -24.99 19.31 -9.46
CA ARG A 55 -25.54 19.34 -8.10
C ARG A 55 -24.68 18.59 -7.09
N THR A 56 -24.01 17.50 -7.47
CA THR A 56 -23.01 16.86 -6.60
C THR A 56 -21.70 17.62 -6.69
N TYR A 57 -21.64 18.74 -5.97
CA TYR A 57 -20.38 19.35 -5.56
C TYR A 57 -19.75 18.43 -4.49
N LYS A 58 -19.35 17.20 -4.86
CA LYS A 58 -18.18 16.60 -4.20
C LYS A 58 -17.02 17.45 -4.69
N MET A 59 -16.79 18.56 -3.99
CA MET A 59 -15.58 19.35 -4.13
C MET A 59 -14.45 18.38 -4.35
N TYR A 60 -13.67 18.58 -5.40
CA TYR A 60 -12.38 17.93 -5.45
C TYR A 60 -11.65 18.49 -4.24
N GLU A 61 -11.68 17.75 -3.14
CA GLU A 61 -10.84 18.03 -1.98
C GLU A 61 -9.44 18.26 -2.57
N THR A 62 -8.84 19.39 -2.25
CA THR A 62 -7.51 19.71 -2.73
C THR A 62 -6.52 19.20 -1.69
N LYS A 63 -5.35 18.76 -2.15
CA LYS A 63 -4.29 18.28 -1.28
C LYS A 63 -2.98 18.89 -1.73
N LYS A 64 -2.18 19.36 -0.77
CA LYS A 64 -0.84 19.87 -1.03
C LYS A 64 0.12 18.69 -1.20
N CYS A 65 0.83 18.67 -2.33
CA CYS A 65 1.89 17.69 -2.54
C CYS A 65 3.06 17.99 -1.60
N THR A 66 3.56 16.98 -0.88
CA THR A 66 4.72 17.15 0.02
C THR A 66 6.03 17.33 -0.73
N GLU A 67 6.10 16.92 -1.99
CA GLU A 67 7.33 16.97 -2.79
C GLU A 67 7.46 18.30 -3.55
N CYS A 68 6.48 18.63 -4.41
CA CYS A 68 6.53 19.86 -5.19
C CYS A 68 5.88 21.07 -4.49
N GLY A 69 5.21 20.87 -3.35
CA GLY A 69 4.54 21.95 -2.62
C GLY A 69 3.26 22.49 -3.27
N ILE A 70 2.91 22.04 -4.48
CA ILE A 70 1.74 22.54 -5.23
C ILE A 70 0.46 21.92 -4.67
N THR A 71 -0.56 22.74 -4.45
CA THR A 71 -1.93 22.29 -4.14
C THR A 71 -2.58 21.77 -5.41
N LYS A 72 -2.93 20.48 -5.43
CA LYS A 72 -3.55 19.82 -6.57
C LYS A 72 -4.88 19.17 -6.18
N PRO A 73 -5.81 18.94 -7.12
CA PRO A 73 -7.00 18.14 -6.87
C PRO A 73 -6.67 16.74 -6.36
N GLN A 74 -7.49 16.15 -5.48
CA GLN A 74 -7.22 14.83 -4.93
C GLN A 74 -7.04 13.69 -5.97
N PHE A 75 -7.64 13.80 -7.16
CA PHE A 75 -7.44 12.80 -8.23
C PHE A 75 -6.01 12.79 -8.80
N GLU A 76 -5.24 13.86 -8.58
CA GLU A 76 -3.80 13.94 -8.88
C GLU A 76 -2.95 13.14 -7.88
N PHE A 77 -3.56 12.51 -6.88
CA PHE A 77 -2.90 11.67 -5.88
C PHE A 77 -3.38 10.24 -6.03
N SER A 78 -2.43 9.30 -6.06
CA SER A 78 -2.77 7.88 -6.12
C SER A 78 -3.28 7.39 -4.76
N LYS A 79 -4.24 6.46 -4.78
CA LYS A 79 -4.74 5.80 -3.58
C LYS A 79 -3.72 4.78 -3.05
N MET A 80 -3.67 4.65 -1.73
CA MET A 80 -2.93 3.63 -0.98
C MET A 80 -3.90 2.61 -0.38
N ARG A 81 -3.35 1.55 0.22
CA ARG A 81 -4.14 0.57 0.99
C ARG A 81 -4.99 1.30 2.05
N GLY A 82 -6.24 0.88 2.21
CA GLY A 82 -7.21 1.56 3.07
C GLY A 82 -7.79 2.86 2.48
N ASN A 83 -7.79 3.01 1.15
CA ASN A 83 -8.41 4.13 0.42
C ASN A 83 -7.87 5.54 0.77
N LYS A 84 -6.75 5.64 1.49
CA LYS A 84 -6.05 6.90 1.80
C LYS A 84 -5.27 7.40 0.59
N LEU A 85 -5.23 8.71 0.37
CA LEU A 85 -4.45 9.29 -0.74
C LEU A 85 -2.98 9.50 -0.38
N ARG A 86 -2.08 9.26 -1.34
CA ARG A 86 -0.64 9.56 -1.21
C ARG A 86 -0.43 11.03 -0.89
N ASN A 87 0.65 11.32 -0.17
CA ASN A 87 1.08 12.70 0.12
C ASN A 87 1.80 13.37 -1.06
N GLN A 88 2.27 12.56 -2.02
CA GLN A 88 2.91 13.00 -3.24
C GLN A 88 1.93 12.87 -4.42
N CYS A 89 1.93 13.84 -5.33
CA CYS A 89 1.15 13.74 -6.56
C CYS A 89 1.70 12.64 -7.48
N LYS A 90 0.89 12.20 -8.45
CA LYS A 90 1.22 11.14 -9.42
C LYS A 90 2.53 11.40 -10.15
N GLU A 91 2.80 12.63 -10.55
CA GLU A 91 4.04 13.01 -11.25
C GLU A 91 5.29 12.87 -10.36
N CYS A 92 5.23 13.39 -9.12
CA CYS A 92 6.34 13.29 -8.17
C CYS A 92 6.61 11.83 -7.79
N PHE A 93 5.54 11.07 -7.55
CA PHE A 93 5.65 9.64 -7.26
C PHE A 93 6.18 8.84 -8.45
N GLY A 94 5.75 9.15 -9.68
CA GLY A 94 6.25 8.53 -10.90
C GLY A 94 7.75 8.74 -11.10
N ARG A 95 8.23 9.97 -10.88
CA ARG A 95 9.66 10.29 -10.90
C ARG A 95 10.46 9.48 -9.88
N MET A 96 9.97 9.41 -8.65
CA MET A 96 10.61 8.62 -7.58
C MET A 96 10.74 7.12 -7.95
N ILE A 97 9.72 6.53 -8.58
CA ILE A 97 9.79 5.14 -9.05
C ILE A 97 10.81 4.99 -10.17
N SER A 98 10.81 5.90 -11.16
CA SER A 98 11.75 5.81 -12.29
C SER A 98 13.20 5.95 -11.83
N ASP A 99 13.47 6.83 -10.87
CA ASP A 99 14.81 7.04 -10.33
C ASP A 99 15.26 5.83 -9.51
N GLY A 100 14.38 5.27 -8.67
CA GLY A 100 14.67 4.02 -7.94
C GLY A 100 14.91 2.80 -8.85
N HIS A 101 14.28 2.74 -10.03
CA HIS A 101 14.57 1.69 -11.02
C HIS A 101 15.93 1.89 -11.70
N ARG A 102 16.33 3.14 -11.99
CA ARG A 102 17.67 3.45 -12.51
C ARG A 102 18.76 3.08 -11.51
N ASP A 103 18.56 3.38 -10.24
CA ASP A 103 19.51 3.02 -9.17
C ASP A 103 19.66 1.50 -9.03
N LYS A 104 18.55 0.75 -9.02
CA LYS A 104 18.60 -0.73 -8.98
C LYS A 104 19.29 -1.33 -10.19
N LYS A 105 19.09 -0.74 -11.38
CA LYS A 105 19.80 -1.17 -12.60
C LYS A 105 21.30 -0.91 -12.49
N ALA A 106 21.70 0.30 -12.08
CA ALA A 106 23.10 0.65 -11.88
C ALA A 106 23.79 -0.23 -10.81
N ILE A 107 23.09 -0.56 -9.71
CA ILE A 107 23.59 -1.48 -8.68
C ILE A 107 23.78 -2.89 -9.24
N ARG A 108 22.82 -3.40 -10.04
CA ARG A 108 22.93 -4.71 -10.69
C ARG A 108 24.05 -4.76 -11.72
N GLU A 109 24.24 -3.70 -12.50
CA GLU A 109 25.32 -3.58 -13.48
C GLU A 109 26.68 -3.52 -12.78
N ARG A 110 26.83 -2.74 -11.71
CA ARG A 110 28.03 -2.74 -10.86
C ARG A 110 28.30 -4.11 -10.24
N ALA A 111 27.27 -4.79 -9.72
CA ALA A 111 27.41 -6.14 -9.15
C ALA A 111 27.79 -7.18 -10.22
N LYS A 112 27.29 -7.03 -11.45
CA LYS A 112 27.66 -7.87 -12.60
C LYS A 112 29.11 -7.62 -12.99
N ALA A 113 29.53 -6.37 -13.12
CA ALA A 113 30.92 -6.00 -13.39
C ALA A 113 31.90 -6.51 -12.31
N LEU A 114 31.50 -6.45 -11.03
CA LEU A 114 32.28 -7.02 -9.92
C LEU A 114 32.36 -8.56 -9.94
N LYS A 115 31.33 -9.23 -10.45
CA LYS A 115 31.32 -10.70 -10.61
C LYS A 115 32.15 -11.14 -11.81
N GLU A 116 32.10 -10.38 -12.90
CA GLU A 116 32.90 -10.60 -14.11
C GLU A 116 34.39 -10.35 -13.85
N SER A 117 34.74 -9.38 -12.99
CA SER A 117 36.14 -9.14 -12.58
C SER A 117 36.67 -10.11 -11.52
N LYS A 118 35.79 -10.88 -10.84
CA LYS A 118 36.16 -11.85 -9.79
C LYS A 118 36.33 -13.30 -10.27
N GLN A 119 36.40 -13.56 -11.57
CA GLN A 119 36.74 -14.90 -12.08
C GLN A 119 38.23 -15.26 -11.94
N VAL A 120 38.89 -14.94 -10.80
CA VAL A 120 40.10 -15.62 -10.32
C VAL A 120 40.18 -15.50 -8.79
N ALA A 121 39.20 -16.03 -8.05
CA ALA A 121 39.37 -16.24 -6.61
C ALA A 121 38.75 -17.58 -6.19
N LYS A 122 39.62 -18.49 -5.77
CA LYS A 122 39.33 -19.82 -5.21
C LYS A 122 38.36 -19.70 -4.00
N PRO A 123 37.45 -20.65 -3.77
CA PRO A 123 36.47 -20.53 -2.70
C PRO A 123 37.14 -20.50 -1.33
N GLU A 124 36.91 -19.41 -0.57
CA GLU A 124 37.18 -19.33 0.86
C GLU A 124 36.25 -20.29 1.62
N GLN A 125 36.83 -20.99 2.59
CA GLN A 125 36.13 -21.96 3.44
C GLN A 125 35.05 -21.25 4.26
N LYS A 126 33.85 -21.84 4.36
CA LYS A 126 32.79 -21.35 5.25
C LYS A 126 33.30 -21.39 6.71
N PRO A 127 32.97 -20.38 7.54
CA PRO A 127 33.37 -20.39 8.94
C PRO A 127 32.75 -21.60 9.63
N VAL A 128 33.59 -22.34 10.36
CA VAL A 128 33.20 -23.47 11.19
C VAL A 128 32.28 -22.93 12.29
N VAL A 129 31.02 -23.35 12.28
CA VAL A 129 30.09 -23.05 13.38
C VAL A 129 30.45 -23.99 14.53
N GLU A 130 30.87 -23.43 15.67
CA GLU A 130 31.20 -24.24 16.84
C GLU A 130 29.98 -25.02 17.33
N PRO A 131 30.16 -26.28 17.78
CA PRO A 131 29.08 -27.12 18.26
C PRO A 131 28.43 -26.50 19.51
N ILE A 132 27.11 -26.40 19.48
CA ILE A 132 26.31 -25.89 20.60
C ILE A 132 26.51 -26.83 21.80
N LYS A 133 27.04 -26.30 22.90
CA LYS A 133 27.25 -27.07 24.13
C LYS A 133 25.90 -27.53 24.69
N PRO A 134 25.80 -28.77 25.20
CA PRO A 134 24.54 -29.28 25.76
C PRO A 134 24.11 -28.47 26.99
N ILE A 135 22.83 -28.08 26.99
CA ILE A 135 22.18 -27.36 28.09
C ILE A 135 22.01 -28.33 29.26
N LYS A 136 22.54 -27.99 30.44
CA LYS A 136 22.60 -28.90 31.60
C LYS A 136 21.30 -28.98 32.40
N SER A 137 20.48 -27.93 32.40
CA SER A 137 19.12 -27.97 32.95
C SER A 137 18.29 -26.82 32.38
N ILE A 138 16.96 -27.03 32.30
CA ILE A 138 16.02 -26.03 31.80
C ILE A 138 15.94 -24.84 32.77
N GLU A 139 16.05 -25.12 34.08
CA GLU A 139 16.00 -24.10 35.14
C GLU A 139 17.17 -23.11 35.03
N GLU A 140 18.39 -23.60 34.76
CA GLU A 140 19.58 -22.76 34.60
C GLU A 140 19.53 -21.88 33.34
N TRP A 141 18.86 -22.36 32.28
CA TRP A 141 18.61 -21.59 31.06
C TRP A 141 17.56 -20.51 31.28
N VAL A 142 16.49 -20.83 32.00
CA VAL A 142 15.40 -19.89 32.35
C VAL A 142 15.96 -18.75 33.20
N GLU A 143 16.74 -19.04 34.24
CA GLU A 143 17.22 -18.03 35.19
C GLU A 143 18.20 -17.02 34.57
N LYS A 144 18.98 -17.44 33.55
CA LYS A 144 19.88 -16.56 32.78
C LYS A 144 19.18 -15.71 31.72
N ASN A 145 18.03 -16.14 31.21
CA ASN A 145 17.36 -15.48 30.08
C ASN A 145 16.08 -14.71 30.46
N LEU A 146 15.54 -14.88 31.67
CA LEU A 146 14.31 -14.23 32.16
C LEU A 146 14.54 -13.06 33.12
N LYS A 147 15.64 -12.32 32.95
CA LYS A 147 15.87 -11.05 33.66
C LYS A 147 16.20 -9.91 32.72
N GLU A 148 15.35 -9.63 31.73
CA GLU A 148 15.25 -8.28 31.18
C GLU A 148 13.78 -7.94 30.87
N PRO A 149 13.32 -6.71 31.14
CA PRO A 149 12.01 -6.26 30.69
C PRO A 149 11.99 -6.42 29.17
N VAL A 150 10.99 -7.13 28.64
CA VAL A 150 10.88 -7.39 27.21
C VAL A 150 10.75 -6.05 26.49
N GLU A 151 11.89 -5.53 26.02
CA GLU A 151 11.89 -4.43 25.07
C GLU A 151 10.98 -4.84 23.93
N ASN A 152 10.12 -3.90 23.49
CA ASN A 152 9.30 -4.05 22.31
C ASN A 152 10.22 -4.15 21.08
N ASN A 153 10.85 -5.30 20.89
CA ASN A 153 11.65 -5.60 19.73
C ASN A 153 10.68 -6.00 18.63
N ALA A 154 10.63 -5.18 17.57
CA ALA A 154 9.81 -5.40 16.39
C ALA A 154 10.09 -6.74 15.67
N VAL A 155 11.14 -7.47 16.07
CA VAL A 155 11.45 -8.83 15.61
C VAL A 155 10.86 -9.90 16.53
N VAL A 156 10.84 -9.71 17.85
CA VAL A 156 10.46 -10.75 18.83
C VAL A 156 8.97 -10.72 19.18
N LYS A 157 8.41 -9.51 19.33
CA LYS A 157 6.98 -9.29 19.60
C LYS A 157 6.46 -8.10 18.81
N PRO A 158 6.23 -8.26 17.49
CA PRO A 158 5.79 -7.17 16.67
C PRO A 158 4.32 -6.88 16.99
N SER A 159 3.99 -5.63 17.33
CA SER A 159 2.63 -5.22 17.74
C SER A 159 1.55 -5.50 16.69
N HIS A 160 1.92 -5.60 15.40
CA HIS A 160 1.00 -5.92 14.30
C HIS A 160 0.65 -7.41 14.17
N TYR A 161 1.27 -8.29 14.97
CA TYR A 161 0.89 -9.71 15.09
C TYR A 161 0.13 -10.01 16.39
N VAL A 162 -0.26 -8.97 17.13
CA VAL A 162 -1.09 -9.07 18.33
C VAL A 162 -2.43 -8.41 18.03
N GLY A 163 -3.51 -9.19 18.08
CA GLY A 163 -4.86 -8.66 17.88
C GLY A 163 -5.28 -7.74 19.03
N THR A 164 -6.33 -6.94 18.82
CA THR A 164 -6.88 -6.01 19.84
C THR A 164 -7.21 -6.69 21.17
N ASN A 165 -7.52 -8.00 21.14
CA ASN A 165 -7.83 -8.81 22.32
C ASN A 165 -6.60 -9.52 22.92
N GLY A 166 -5.38 -9.19 22.48
CA GLY A 166 -4.13 -9.77 22.99
C GLY A 166 -3.76 -11.13 22.40
N LEU A 167 -4.52 -11.64 21.42
CA LEU A 167 -4.23 -12.92 20.76
C LEU A 167 -3.04 -12.74 19.80
N GLU A 168 -1.94 -13.45 20.06
CA GLU A 168 -0.76 -13.43 19.20
C GLU A 168 -0.91 -14.43 18.04
N VAL A 169 -0.49 -14.05 16.83
CA VAL A 169 -0.51 -14.95 15.65
C VAL A 169 0.25 -16.24 15.90
N LYS A 170 1.34 -16.19 16.66
CA LYS A 170 2.12 -17.37 17.04
C LYS A 170 1.26 -18.41 17.79
N GLN A 171 0.44 -17.97 18.76
CA GLN A 171 -0.41 -18.86 19.54
C GLN A 171 -1.47 -19.55 18.68
N VAL A 172 -2.03 -18.83 17.70
CA VAL A 172 -2.99 -19.41 16.74
C VAL A 172 -2.32 -20.47 15.86
N LEU A 173 -1.10 -20.20 15.39
CA LEU A 173 -0.35 -21.16 14.58
C LEU A 173 0.00 -22.42 15.39
N GLU A 174 0.51 -22.24 16.61
CA GLU A 174 0.84 -23.36 17.50
C GLU A 174 -0.39 -24.20 17.85
N GLU A 175 -1.57 -23.61 18.03
CA GLU A 175 -2.76 -24.38 18.43
C GLU A 175 -3.46 -25.07 17.25
N PHE A 176 -3.62 -24.39 16.11
CA PHE A 176 -4.47 -24.87 15.03
C PHE A 176 -3.70 -25.49 13.85
N VAL A 177 -2.39 -25.23 13.75
CA VAL A 177 -1.55 -25.68 12.64
C VAL A 177 -0.53 -26.75 13.06
N LYS A 178 -0.27 -26.96 14.36
CA LYS A 178 0.73 -27.92 14.89
C LYS A 178 0.74 -29.30 14.22
N ASP A 179 -0.44 -29.86 13.96
CA ASP A 179 -0.59 -31.22 13.42
C ASP A 179 -0.71 -31.25 11.88
N LYS A 180 -0.61 -30.08 11.22
CA LYS A 180 -0.67 -29.95 9.77
C LYS A 180 0.75 -29.73 9.24
N SER A 181 1.07 -30.36 8.11
CA SER A 181 2.38 -30.19 7.48
C SER A 181 2.27 -29.93 5.97
N GLY A 182 3.37 -29.43 5.41
CA GLY A 182 3.53 -29.23 3.97
C GLY A 182 2.44 -28.37 3.33
N ILE A 183 1.91 -28.87 2.21
CA ILE A 183 0.92 -28.13 1.41
C ILE A 183 -0.43 -27.98 2.13
N VAL A 184 -0.80 -28.93 3.00
CA VAL A 184 -2.03 -28.89 3.79
C VAL A 184 -1.99 -27.73 4.78
N ALA A 185 -0.89 -27.58 5.52
CA ALA A 185 -0.69 -26.45 6.42
C ALA A 185 -0.72 -25.12 5.66
N HIS A 186 -0.06 -25.05 4.49
CA HIS A 186 -0.03 -23.84 3.68
C HIS A 186 -1.42 -23.42 3.17
N ARG A 187 -2.20 -24.36 2.63
CA ARG A 187 -3.56 -24.11 2.14
C ARG A 187 -4.49 -23.69 3.28
N TRP A 188 -4.39 -24.34 4.44
CA TRP A 188 -5.17 -23.99 5.63
C TRP A 188 -4.87 -22.55 6.11
N CYS A 189 -3.58 -22.22 6.29
CA CYS A 189 -3.18 -20.87 6.69
C CYS A 189 -3.61 -19.81 5.67
N SER A 190 -3.47 -20.12 4.38
CA SER A 190 -3.88 -19.21 3.30
C SER A 190 -5.39 -18.97 3.31
N ALA A 191 -6.20 -20.02 3.49
CA ALA A 191 -7.65 -19.88 3.59
C ALA A 191 -8.06 -18.94 4.74
N VAL A 192 -7.46 -19.13 5.93
CA VAL A 192 -7.72 -18.26 7.09
C VAL A 192 -7.25 -16.82 6.85
N GLU A 193 -6.05 -16.63 6.27
CA GLU A 193 -5.55 -15.29 5.92
C GLU A 193 -6.54 -14.54 5.01
N TYR A 194 -7.03 -15.21 3.96
CA TYR A 194 -7.98 -14.60 3.03
C TYR A 194 -9.32 -14.28 3.69
N LEU A 195 -9.83 -15.13 4.58
CA LEU A 195 -11.05 -14.86 5.35
C LEU A 195 -10.91 -13.61 6.22
N LEU A 196 -9.80 -13.49 6.95
CA LEU A 196 -9.52 -12.33 7.82
C LEU A 196 -9.36 -11.04 6.99
N ARG A 197 -8.75 -11.14 5.81
CA ARG A 197 -8.44 -9.99 4.95
C ARG A 197 -9.61 -9.50 4.10
N ALA A 198 -10.63 -10.33 3.91
CA ALA A 198 -11.73 -10.04 2.99
C ALA A 198 -12.41 -8.70 3.27
N TYR A 199 -12.80 -8.42 4.51
CA TYR A 199 -13.53 -7.19 4.84
C TYR A 199 -12.64 -5.95 4.99
N GLU A 200 -11.31 -6.12 5.00
CA GLU A 200 -10.36 -5.02 5.13
C GLU A 200 -9.69 -4.61 3.81
N LYS A 201 -9.67 -5.51 2.80
CA LYS A 201 -8.86 -5.28 1.59
C LYS A 201 -9.57 -5.55 0.27
N ASN A 202 -9.83 -6.81 -0.10
CA ASN A 202 -10.30 -7.15 -1.45
C ASN A 202 -11.74 -7.70 -1.51
N GLY A 203 -12.46 -7.76 -0.39
CA GLY A 203 -13.85 -8.20 -0.33
C GLY A 203 -14.04 -9.59 -0.94
N LYS A 204 -14.94 -9.65 -1.92
CA LYS A 204 -15.35 -10.89 -2.61
C LYS A 204 -14.17 -11.67 -3.19
N GLU A 205 -13.16 -11.00 -3.74
CA GLU A 205 -12.01 -11.68 -4.36
C GLU A 205 -11.22 -12.51 -3.33
N ASP A 206 -11.03 -12.00 -2.11
CA ASP A 206 -10.37 -12.77 -1.06
C ASP A 206 -11.28 -13.93 -0.57
N LEU A 207 -12.60 -13.76 -0.53
CA LEU A 207 -13.53 -14.87 -0.25
C LEU A 207 -13.43 -15.99 -1.30
N GLU A 208 -13.33 -15.64 -2.59
CA GLU A 208 -13.14 -16.61 -3.68
C GLU A 208 -11.80 -17.35 -3.54
N LYS A 209 -10.73 -16.68 -3.12
CA LYS A 209 -9.43 -17.31 -2.83
C LYS A 209 -9.45 -18.22 -1.60
N ALA A 210 -10.17 -17.81 -0.55
CA ALA A 210 -10.37 -18.65 0.62
C ALA A 210 -11.10 -19.95 0.23
N LYS A 211 -12.17 -19.82 -0.56
CA LYS A 211 -12.93 -20.95 -1.10
C LYS A 211 -12.03 -21.92 -1.87
N MET A 212 -11.22 -21.42 -2.80
CA MET A 212 -10.30 -22.24 -3.60
C MET A 212 -9.30 -23.03 -2.73
N ASN A 213 -8.74 -22.42 -1.68
CA ASN A 213 -7.84 -23.13 -0.77
C ASN A 213 -8.54 -24.22 0.03
N ILE A 214 -9.82 -24.03 0.37
CA ILE A 214 -10.65 -25.04 1.02
C ILE A 214 -10.97 -26.18 0.06
N GLU A 215 -11.32 -25.89 -1.19
CA GLU A 215 -11.54 -26.91 -2.23
C GLU A 215 -10.32 -27.81 -2.39
N TRP A 216 -9.13 -27.22 -2.50
CA TRP A 216 -7.87 -27.98 -2.55
C TRP A 216 -7.56 -28.80 -1.29
N LEU A 217 -8.06 -28.40 -0.13
CA LEU A 217 -7.92 -29.19 1.09
C LEU A 217 -8.86 -30.41 1.07
N ILE A 218 -10.06 -30.23 0.52
CA ILE A 218 -11.05 -31.31 0.35
C ILE A 218 -10.52 -32.34 -0.65
N GLU A 219 -10.07 -31.89 -1.83
CA GLU A 219 -9.48 -32.77 -2.86
C GLU A 219 -8.34 -33.65 -2.27
N GLY A 220 -7.41 -33.03 -1.55
CA GLY A 220 -6.29 -33.76 -0.95
C GLY A 220 -6.68 -34.67 0.22
N ALA A 221 -7.88 -34.52 0.79
CA ALA A 221 -8.41 -35.43 1.81
C ALA A 221 -9.13 -36.63 1.18
N GLU A 222 -9.80 -36.43 0.04
CA GLU A 222 -10.45 -37.49 -0.74
C GLU A 222 -9.41 -38.43 -1.41
N ASP A 223 -8.25 -37.90 -1.81
CA ASP A 223 -7.13 -38.69 -2.35
C ASP A 223 -6.39 -39.55 -1.30
N ALA A 224 -6.69 -39.37 -0.01
CA ALA A 224 -6.04 -40.06 1.11
C ALA A 224 -6.86 -41.26 1.64
N GLU A 225 -8.04 -41.53 1.08
CA GLU A 225 -8.84 -42.77 1.28
C GLU A 225 -8.44 -43.89 0.30
#